data_AF-A0A382HXP6-F1
#
_entry.id   AF-A0A382HXP6-F1
#
_cell.length_a   1.000
_cell.length_b   1.000
_cell.length_c   1.000
_cell.angle_alpha   90.00
_cell.angle_beta   90.00
_cell.angle_gamma   90.00
#
_symmetry.space_group_name_H-M   'P 1'
#
loop_
_entity.id
_entity.type
_entity.pdbx_description
1 polymer ?
#
loop_
_entity_poly.entity_id
_entity_poly.type
_entity_poly.pdbx_seq_one_letter_code
_entity_poly.pdbx_strand_id
1 'polypeptide(L)'
;MHNLFNSLQSFESGNRQIQYYSLPELENQGIGKISRLPISIRILLEALLRNYDNEVIVEQDIIDIATWEATKPKATEIPFKPARV
;
A
#
# COMPACT_ATOMS: atom_id res chain seq x y z
N MET A 1 -9.83 -11.37 1.26
CA MET A 1 -9.22 -10.31 0.43
C MET A 1 -10.09 -9.08 0.53
N HIS A 2 -9.49 -7.91 0.72
CA HIS A 2 -10.20 -6.64 0.77
C HIS A 2 -10.00 -5.90 -0.55
N ASN A 3 -10.80 -4.87 -0.80
CA ASN A 3 -10.63 -3.98 -1.95
C ASN A 3 -10.64 -2.52 -1.50
N LEU A 4 -9.82 -2.22 -0.48
CA LEU A 4 -9.68 -0.86 0.03
C LEU A 4 -9.07 0.03 -1.07
N PHE A 5 -9.62 1.23 -1.24
CA PHE A 5 -9.21 2.17 -2.30
C PHE A 5 -9.29 1.60 -3.73
N ASN A 6 -10.18 0.65 -4.01
CA ASN A 6 -10.28 -0.05 -5.31
C ASN A 6 -8.95 -0.66 -5.80
N SER A 7 -8.04 -0.92 -4.87
CA SER A 7 -6.65 -1.25 -5.18
C SER A 7 -6.46 -2.69 -5.66
N LEU A 8 -7.40 -3.60 -5.43
CA LEU A 8 -7.28 -4.98 -5.88
C LEU A 8 -7.54 -5.05 -7.40
N GLN A 9 -6.46 -5.26 -8.14
CA GLN A 9 -6.47 -5.36 -9.60
C GLN A 9 -6.10 -6.78 -10.05
N SER A 10 -6.47 -7.11 -11.28
CA SER A 10 -6.18 -8.42 -11.88
C SER A 10 -5.52 -8.24 -13.24
N PHE A 11 -4.58 -9.10 -13.57
CA PHE A 11 -4.04 -9.21 -14.93
C PHE A 11 -3.92 -10.67 -15.35
N GLU A 12 -3.98 -10.92 -16.66
CA GLU A 12 -3.79 -12.24 -17.23
C GLU A 12 -2.31 -12.50 -17.49
N SER A 13 -1.84 -13.66 -17.04
CA SER A 13 -0.50 -14.17 -17.33
C SER A 13 -0.65 -15.57 -17.92
N GLY A 14 -0.66 -15.63 -19.26
CA GLY A 14 -0.99 -16.86 -20.00
C GLY A 14 -2.41 -17.31 -19.68
N ASN A 15 -2.57 -18.53 -19.16
CA ASN A 15 -3.87 -19.10 -18.79
C ASN A 15 -4.25 -18.89 -17.31
N ARG A 16 -3.57 -17.96 -16.62
CA ARG A 16 -3.80 -17.69 -15.19
C ARG A 16 -4.16 -16.23 -14.98
N GLN A 17 -5.21 -15.99 -14.20
CA GLN A 17 -5.53 -14.68 -13.68
C GLN A 17 -4.77 -14.48 -12.37
N ILE A 18 -3.98 -13.41 -12.30
CA ILE A 18 -3.20 -13.04 -11.11
C ILE A 18 -3.78 -11.76 -10.54
N GLN A 19 -3.95 -11.73 -9.22
CA GLN A 19 -4.41 -10.55 -8.49
C GLN A 19 -3.24 -9.87 -7.78
N TYR A 20 -3.30 -8.54 -7.71
CA TYR A 20 -2.30 -7.73 -7.04
C TYR A 20 -2.93 -6.44 -6.49
N TYR A 21 -2.29 -5.84 -5.49
CA TYR A 21 -2.69 -4.55 -4.96
C TYR A 21 -1.95 -3.42 -5.69
N SER A 22 -2.70 -2.62 -6.43
CA SER A 22 -2.21 -1.54 -7.29
C SER A 22 -1.96 -0.27 -6.51
N LEU A 23 -0.68 0.08 -6.32
CA LEU A 23 -0.27 1.35 -5.73
C LEU A 23 -0.65 2.59 -6.56
N PRO A 24 -0.62 2.57 -7.92
CA PRO A 24 -1.13 3.68 -8.71
C PRO A 24 -2.60 4.00 -8.43
N GLU A 25 -3.40 2.99 -8.06
CA GLU A 25 -4.80 3.22 -7.75
C GLU A 25 -4.98 4.07 -6.49
N LEU A 26 -4.10 3.96 -5.50
CA LEU A 26 -4.11 4.85 -4.34
C LEU A 26 -3.87 6.32 -4.75
N GLU A 27 -3.01 6.56 -5.75
CA GLU A 27 -2.78 7.90 -6.30
C GLU A 27 -4.01 8.39 -7.09
N ASN A 28 -4.64 7.53 -7.89
CA ASN A 28 -5.88 7.84 -8.62
C ASN A 28 -7.04 8.19 -7.68
N GLN A 29 -7.13 7.50 -6.54
CA GLN A 29 -8.12 7.77 -5.48
C GLN A 29 -7.77 9.02 -4.65
N GLY A 30 -6.66 9.70 -4.93
CA GLY A 30 -6.26 10.93 -4.27
C GLY A 30 -5.66 10.76 -2.88
N ILE A 31 -5.25 9.54 -2.49
CA ILE A 31 -4.72 9.24 -1.16
C ILE A 31 -3.34 9.85 -0.92
N GLY A 32 -2.52 9.97 -1.97
CA GLY A 32 -1.18 10.55 -1.86
C GLY A 32 -0.43 10.55 -3.19
N LYS A 33 0.74 11.22 -3.23
CA LYS A 33 1.60 11.26 -4.43
C LYS A 33 2.52 10.04 -4.48
N ILE A 34 1.93 8.86 -4.67
CA ILE A 34 2.62 7.56 -4.58
C ILE A 34 3.78 7.46 -5.57
N SER A 35 3.64 8.06 -6.75
CA SER A 35 4.69 8.14 -7.78
C SER A 35 5.99 8.81 -7.30
N ARG A 36 5.91 9.69 -6.29
CA ARG A 36 7.05 10.43 -5.72
C ARG A 36 7.70 9.73 -4.52
N LEU A 37 7.10 8.67 -4.01
CA LEU A 37 7.64 7.95 -2.86
C LEU A 37 8.91 7.17 -3.25
N PRO A 38 9.95 7.16 -2.39
CA PRO A 38 11.08 6.24 -2.51
C PRO A 38 10.62 4.79 -2.68
N ILE A 39 11.39 4.00 -3.43
CA ILE A 39 11.05 2.58 -3.71
C ILE A 39 10.85 1.79 -2.41
N SER A 40 11.69 2.03 -1.40
CA SER A 40 11.56 1.37 -0.09
C SER A 40 10.21 1.65 0.58
N ILE A 41 9.72 2.88 0.50
CA ILE A 41 8.42 3.28 1.07
C ILE A 41 7.28 2.68 0.27
N ARG A 42 7.41 2.57 -1.06
CA ARG A 42 6.42 1.88 -1.90
C ARG A 42 6.32 0.39 -1.54
N ILE A 43 7.43 -0.27 -1.23
CA ILE A 43 7.42 -1.67 -0.78
C ILE A 43 6.69 -1.81 0.57
N LEU A 44 6.96 -0.91 1.52
CA LEU A 44 6.25 -0.89 2.81
C LEU A 44 4.75 -0.62 2.62
N LEU A 45 4.39 0.33 1.76
CA LEU A 45 3.01 0.66 1.44
C LEU A 45 2.26 -0.53 0.84
N GLU A 46 2.86 -1.26 -0.10
CA GLU A 46 2.26 -2.48 -0.66
C GLU A 46 2.04 -3.53 0.43
N ALA A 47 3.02 -3.73 1.30
CA ALA A 47 2.93 -4.72 2.37
C ALA A 47 1.81 -4.37 3.37
N LEU A 48 1.66 -3.09 3.73
CA LEU A 48 0.54 -2.62 4.55
C LEU A 48 -0.78 -2.87 3.84
N LEU A 49 -0.91 -2.38 2.61
CA LEU A 49 -2.13 -2.48 1.83
C LEU A 49 -2.56 -3.93 1.69
N ARG A 50 -1.68 -4.84 1.27
CA ARG A 50 -1.99 -6.26 1.09
C ARG A 50 -2.38 -6.99 2.37
N ASN A 51 -1.91 -6.54 3.52
CA ASN A 51 -2.17 -7.16 4.82
C ASN A 51 -3.20 -6.36 5.66
N TYR A 52 -3.92 -5.41 5.06
CA TYR A 52 -4.98 -4.68 5.73
C TYR A 52 -6.04 -5.65 6.26
N ASP A 53 -6.26 -5.58 7.57
CA ASP A 53 -7.19 -6.44 8.31
C ASP A 53 -8.13 -5.63 9.22
N ASN A 54 -7.97 -4.31 9.28
CA ASN A 54 -8.74 -3.41 10.16
C ASN A 54 -8.59 -3.72 11.66
N GLU A 55 -7.55 -4.47 12.03
CA GLU A 55 -7.23 -4.81 13.42
C GLU A 55 -5.78 -4.43 13.77
N VAL A 56 -4.82 -5.03 13.06
CA VAL A 56 -3.38 -4.77 13.23
C VAL A 56 -2.92 -3.72 12.23
N ILE A 57 -3.44 -3.78 11.01
CA ILE A 57 -3.15 -2.80 9.95
C ILE A 57 -4.47 -2.12 9.62
N VAL A 58 -4.56 -0.84 9.96
CA VAL A 58 -5.76 -0.02 9.76
C VAL A 58 -5.58 0.92 8.56
N GLU A 59 -6.70 1.50 8.11
CA GLU A 59 -6.71 2.42 6.96
C GLU A 59 -5.75 3.60 7.16
N GLN A 60 -5.66 4.10 8.39
CA GLN A 60 -4.79 5.23 8.73
C GLN A 60 -3.31 4.92 8.53
N ASP A 61 -2.85 3.69 8.78
CA ASP A 61 -1.45 3.31 8.58
C ASP A 61 -1.05 3.42 7.10
N ILE A 62 -1.98 3.05 6.22
CA ILE A 62 -1.81 3.13 4.76
C ILE A 62 -1.77 4.59 4.32
N ILE A 63 -2.68 5.43 4.84
CA ILE A 63 -2.73 6.87 4.54
C ILE A 63 -1.45 7.58 5.04
N ASP A 64 -1.01 7.28 6.26
CA ASP A 64 0.19 7.90 6.86
C ASP A 64 1.45 7.62 6.03
N ILE A 65 1.61 6.40 5.51
CA ILE A 65 2.73 6.06 4.61
C ILE A 65 2.53 6.65 3.21
N ALA A 66 1.31 6.61 2.67
CA ALA A 66 1.01 7.14 1.34
C ALA A 66 1.24 8.66 1.24
N THR A 67 1.09 9.37 2.35
CA THR A 67 1.28 10.83 2.46
C THR A 67 2.63 11.21 3.07
N TRP A 68 3.56 10.26 3.21
CA TRP A 68 4.86 10.50 3.81
C TRP A 68 5.65 11.60 3.07
N GLU A 69 6.19 12.55 3.84
CA GLU A 69 7.02 13.65 3.32
C GLU A 69 8.41 13.66 3.97
N ALA A 70 9.46 13.58 3.14
CA ALA A 70 10.85 13.58 3.60
C ALA A 70 11.26 14.86 4.34
N THR A 71 10.66 16.00 4.00
CA THR A 71 10.97 17.31 4.58
C THR A 71 10.30 17.53 5.93
N LYS A 72 9.27 16.75 6.24
CA LYS A 72 8.50 16.81 7.49
C LYS A 72 8.13 15.39 7.92
N PRO A 73 9.11 14.55 8.27
CA PRO A 73 8.83 13.18 8.65
C PRO A 73 7.99 13.17 9.92
N LYS A 74 6.78 12.62 9.81
CA LYS A 74 5.93 12.35 10.98
C LYS A 74 6.53 11.16 11.71
N ALA A 75 6.71 11.29 13.02
CA ALA A 75 7.09 10.17 13.88
C ALA A 75 5.85 9.29 14.11
N THR A 76 5.55 8.43 13.14
CA THR A 76 4.48 7.42 13.23
C THR A 76 5.13 6.04 13.27
N GLU A 77 4.71 5.20 14.21
CA GLU A 77 5.05 3.77 14.21
C GLU A 77 4.17 3.04 13.21
N ILE A 78 4.78 2.17 12.41
CA ILE A 78 4.08 1.50 11.30
C ILE A 78 4.22 -0.02 11.48
N PRO A 79 3.11 -0.77 11.54
CA PRO A 79 3.15 -2.22 11.61
C PRO A 79 3.74 -2.79 10.32
N PHE A 80 4.72 -3.70 10.40
CA PHE A 80 5.32 -4.32 9.22
C PHE A 80 5.37 -5.84 9.34
N LYS A 81 4.67 -6.53 8.43
CA LYS A 81 4.64 -7.99 8.32
C LYS A 81 5.55 -8.43 7.16
N PRO A 82 6.79 -8.90 7.40
CA PRO A 82 7.69 -9.34 6.34
C PRO A 82 7.16 -10.59 5.62
N ALA A 83 7.50 -10.74 4.34
CA ALA A 83 6.99 -11.84 3.53
C ALA A 83 7.56 -13.23 3.91
N ARG A 84 8.75 -13.28 4.54
CA ARG A 84 9.44 -14.51 4.95
C ARG A 84 10.45 -14.24 6.07
N VAL A 85 10.88 -15.31 6.76
CA VAL A 85 11.98 -15.34 7.73
C VAL A 85 12.99 -16.40 7.30
#